data_AF-A0A914IJM8-F1
#
_entry.id   AF-A0A914IJM8-F1
#
_cell.length_a   1.000
_cell.length_b   1.000
_cell.length_c   1.000
_cell.angle_alpha   90.00
_cell.angle_beta   90.00
_cell.angle_gamma   90.00
#
_symmetry.space_group_name_H-M   'P 1'
#
loop_
_entity.id
_entity.type
_entity.pdbx_description
1 polymer ?
#
loop_
_entity_poly.entity_id
_entity_poly.type
_entity_poly.pdbx_seq_one_letter_code
_entity_poly.pdbx_strand_id
1 'polypeptide(L)'
;MGAGQSVPTDEKPKVVKIDRSDIPDAYKAVGVSDDVVRRVNQESSPGRDKKVEALATELVASQQENRQLREQMQQLTALQRRYATGQNVPAAETPEDVEEKKRIFEETVQRVEKQFFSYRRENACGDNEKEIVECLNKNKGKVLNCKALKPAYDTCIADFRNQVLAEAK
;
A
#
# COMPACT_ATOMS: atom_id res chain seq x y z
N MET A 1 -17.39 -10.95 -22.91
CA MET A 1 -17.30 -12.40 -23.25
C MET A 1 -15.98 -12.57 -23.99
N GLY A 2 -14.95 -13.14 -23.36
CA GLY A 2 -14.49 -14.53 -23.58
C GLY A 2 -13.42 -14.53 -24.70
N ALA A 3 -12.24 -15.14 -24.61
CA ALA A 3 -11.66 -16.07 -23.68
C ALA A 3 -10.13 -15.90 -23.70
N GLY A 4 -9.49 -16.01 -22.55
CA GLY A 4 -8.08 -16.39 -22.50
C GLY A 4 -7.93 -17.87 -22.85
N GLN A 5 -6.77 -18.22 -23.38
CA GLN A 5 -6.08 -19.45 -22.98
C GLN A 5 -4.60 -19.34 -23.39
N SER A 6 -3.81 -19.12 -22.34
CA SER A 6 -2.39 -19.45 -22.26
C SER A 6 -2.11 -20.82 -22.87
N VAL A 7 -1.09 -20.87 -23.72
CA VAL A 7 -0.40 -22.11 -24.10
C VAL A 7 0.50 -22.51 -22.94
N PRO A 8 0.31 -23.71 -22.38
CA PRO A 8 1.45 -24.50 -21.94
C PRO A 8 1.30 -25.87 -22.64
N THR A 9 2.35 -26.55 -23.06
CA THR A 9 3.45 -27.05 -22.24
C THR A 9 4.39 -27.80 -23.18
N ASP A 10 5.68 -27.75 -22.88
CA ASP A 10 6.69 -28.71 -23.30
C ASP A 10 6.14 -30.14 -23.45
N GLU A 11 6.24 -30.67 -24.66
CA GLU A 11 6.07 -32.10 -24.96
C GLU A 11 7.15 -32.89 -24.21
N LYS A 12 6.83 -33.33 -22.98
CA LYS A 12 7.61 -34.38 -22.33
C LYS A 12 7.49 -35.64 -23.21
N PRO A 13 8.60 -36.33 -23.52
CA PRO A 13 8.55 -37.51 -24.37
C PRO A 13 7.58 -38.54 -23.78
N LYS A 14 6.73 -39.12 -24.62
CA LYS A 14 5.73 -40.12 -24.24
C LYS A 14 6.44 -41.36 -23.69
N VAL A 15 6.64 -41.40 -22.37
CA VAL A 15 7.24 -42.56 -21.69
C VAL A 15 6.20 -43.67 -21.68
N VAL A 16 6.33 -44.62 -22.60
CA VAL A 16 5.52 -45.84 -22.61
C VAL A 16 6.00 -46.71 -21.45
N LYS A 17 5.18 -46.83 -20.42
CA LYS A 17 5.37 -47.82 -19.35
C LYS A 17 4.66 -49.08 -19.79
N ILE A 18 5.39 -50.18 -19.90
CA ILE A 18 4.84 -51.49 -20.23
C ILE A 18 4.73 -52.24 -18.91
N ASP A 19 3.50 -52.53 -18.49
CA ASP A 19 3.26 -53.29 -17.28
C ASP A 19 3.46 -54.78 -17.56
N ARG A 20 3.83 -55.55 -16.52
CA ARG A 20 4.15 -56.99 -16.67
C ARG A 20 2.95 -57.83 -17.14
N SER A 21 1.74 -57.29 -16.99
CA SER A 21 0.49 -57.82 -17.52
C SER A 21 0.35 -57.69 -19.03
N ASP A 22 1.03 -56.72 -19.64
CA ASP A 22 0.91 -56.38 -21.07
C ASP A 22 1.83 -57.24 -21.94
N ILE A 23 2.66 -58.07 -21.32
CA ILE A 23 3.57 -58.99 -21.99
C ILE A 23 2.79 -60.26 -22.36
N PRO A 24 2.67 -60.62 -23.67
CA PRO A 24 1.98 -61.83 -24.08
C PRO A 24 2.62 -63.08 -23.46
N ASP A 25 1.81 -64.07 -23.09
CA ASP A 25 2.26 -65.28 -22.40
C ASP A 25 3.35 -66.05 -23.16
N ALA A 26 3.35 -65.97 -24.49
CA ALA A 26 4.37 -66.55 -25.37
C ALA A 26 5.79 -66.02 -25.09
N TYR A 27 5.93 -64.78 -24.61
CA TYR A 27 7.23 -64.17 -24.32
C TYR A 27 7.64 -64.31 -22.84
N LYS A 28 6.73 -64.74 -21.96
CA LYS A 28 7.04 -64.96 -20.53
C LYS A 28 7.99 -66.14 -20.30
N ALA A 29 8.01 -67.10 -21.22
CA ALA A 29 8.83 -68.31 -21.13
C ALA A 29 10.22 -68.19 -21.78
N VAL A 30 10.51 -67.08 -22.46
CA VAL A 30 11.79 -66.88 -23.15
C VAL A 30 12.79 -66.23 -22.19
N GLY A 31 13.72 -67.02 -21.67
CA GLY A 31 14.82 -66.51 -20.84
C GLY A 31 15.88 -65.82 -21.71
N VAL A 32 16.13 -64.54 -21.47
CA VAL A 32 17.26 -63.83 -22.07
C VAL A 32 18.48 -64.08 -21.19
N SER A 33 19.63 -64.43 -21.78
CA SER A 33 20.86 -64.59 -21.01
C SER A 33 21.30 -63.27 -20.38
N ASP A 34 21.73 -63.32 -19.11
CA ASP A 34 22.24 -62.16 -18.37
C ASP A 34 23.39 -61.44 -19.10
N ASP A 35 24.18 -62.17 -19.90
CA ASP A 35 25.26 -61.58 -20.70
C ASP A 35 24.75 -60.70 -21.84
N VAL A 36 23.61 -61.03 -22.43
CA VAL A 36 22.96 -60.22 -23.47
C VAL A 36 22.31 -58.98 -22.84
N VAL A 37 21.67 -59.14 -21.67
CA VAL A 37 21.09 -58.02 -20.91
C VAL A 37 22.18 -57.03 -20.50
N ARG A 38 23.31 -57.53 -20.01
CA ARG A 38 24.48 -56.69 -19.66
C ARG A 38 25.04 -55.98 -20.87
N ARG A 39 25.17 -56.67 -22.02
CA ARG A 39 25.70 -56.07 -23.25
C ARG A 39 24.79 -54.98 -23.81
N VAL A 40 23.47 -55.17 -23.82
CA VAL A 40 22.50 -54.13 -24.26
C VAL A 40 22.48 -52.94 -23.30
N ASN A 41 22.59 -53.18 -22.00
CA ASN A 41 22.73 -52.11 -21.00
C ASN A 41 24.06 -51.35 -21.13
N GLN A 42 25.15 -52.00 -21.55
CA GLN A 42 26.45 -51.39 -21.79
C GLN A 42 26.57 -50.72 -23.18
N GLU A 43 25.90 -51.25 -24.20
CA GLU A 43 25.76 -50.63 -25.54
C GLU A 43 24.87 -49.38 -25.53
N SER A 44 24.22 -49.08 -24.39
CA SER A 44 23.53 -47.83 -24.14
C SER A 44 24.50 -46.65 -23.96
N SER A 45 25.28 -46.35 -25.01
CA SER A 45 26.06 -45.14 -25.32
C SER A 45 26.86 -44.47 -24.17
N PRO A 46 28.19 -44.27 -24.29
CA PRO A 46 29.08 -43.70 -23.26
C PRO A 46 28.86 -42.21 -22.90
N GLY A 47 27.69 -41.64 -23.22
CA GLY A 47 27.23 -40.31 -22.80
C GLY A 47 25.89 -40.32 -22.06
N ARG A 48 25.24 -41.48 -21.90
CA ARG A 48 23.95 -41.59 -21.19
C ARG A 48 24.12 -41.32 -19.70
N ASP A 49 25.17 -41.84 -19.08
CA ASP A 49 25.44 -41.65 -17.65
C ASP A 49 25.66 -40.17 -17.32
N LYS A 50 26.42 -39.44 -18.14
CA LYS A 50 26.61 -37.99 -18.01
C LYS A 50 25.31 -37.20 -18.19
N LYS A 51 24.45 -37.64 -19.12
CA LYS A 51 23.13 -37.02 -19.34
C LYS A 51 22.17 -37.32 -18.20
N VAL A 52 22.21 -38.52 -17.64
CA VAL A 52 21.40 -38.94 -16.48
C VAL A 52 21.85 -38.17 -15.24
N GLU A 53 23.17 -38.00 -15.05
CA GLU A 53 23.72 -37.22 -13.95
C GLU A 53 23.35 -35.72 -14.07
N ALA A 54 23.47 -35.13 -15.27
CA ALA A 54 23.03 -33.76 -15.53
C ALA A 54 21.52 -33.57 -15.26
N LEU A 55 20.68 -34.50 -15.72
CA LEU A 55 19.24 -34.48 -15.46
C LEU A 55 18.92 -34.68 -13.98
N ALA A 56 19.71 -35.48 -13.25
CA ALA A 56 19.55 -35.65 -11.81
C ALA A 56 19.89 -34.36 -11.07
N THR A 57 20.97 -33.67 -11.45
CA THR A 57 21.34 -32.37 -10.89
C THR A 57 20.26 -31.31 -11.17
N GLU A 58 19.76 -31.24 -12.40
CA GLU A 58 18.70 -30.31 -12.80
C GLU A 58 17.38 -30.59 -12.05
N LEU A 59 17.04 -31.87 -11.86
CA LEU A 59 15.87 -32.27 -11.09
C LEU A 59 15.98 -31.82 -9.62
N VAL A 60 17.17 -31.95 -9.01
CA VAL A 60 17.41 -31.51 -7.63
C VAL A 60 17.31 -29.99 -7.52
N ALA A 61 17.88 -29.23 -8.46
CA ALA A 61 17.77 -27.78 -8.51
C ALA A 61 16.31 -27.34 -8.64
N SER A 62 15.56 -27.93 -9.59
CA SER A 62 14.14 -27.63 -9.77
C SER A 62 13.28 -27.98 -8.55
N GLN A 63 13.60 -29.06 -7.83
CA GLN A 63 12.93 -29.41 -6.57
C GLN A 63 13.25 -28.42 -5.45
N GLN A 64 14.46 -27.86 -5.40
CA GLN A 64 14.82 -26.82 -4.44
C GLN A 64 14.07 -25.51 -4.73
N GLU A 65 14.05 -25.06 -5.98
CA GLU A 65 13.29 -23.87 -6.39
C GLU A 65 11.79 -24.02 -6.11
N ASN A 66 11.22 -25.19 -6.41
CA ASN A 66 9.81 -25.47 -6.10
C ASN A 66 9.52 -25.44 -4.59
N ARG A 67 10.46 -25.87 -3.74
CA ARG A 67 10.31 -25.75 -2.29
C ARG A 67 10.32 -24.29 -1.85
N GLN A 68 11.25 -23.49 -2.35
CA GLN A 68 11.32 -22.06 -2.04
C GLN A 68 10.05 -21.31 -2.49
N LEU A 69 9.57 -21.58 -3.70
CA LEU A 69 8.32 -20.98 -4.21
C LEU A 69 7.11 -21.38 -3.37
N ARG A 70 7.04 -22.62 -2.90
CA ARG A 70 5.97 -23.08 -1.99
C ARG A 70 6.04 -22.36 -0.65
N GLU A 71 7.22 -22.15 -0.10
CA GLU A 71 7.41 -21.39 1.15
C GLU A 71 7.01 -19.92 0.98
N GLN A 72 7.41 -19.28 -0.12
CA GLN A 72 7.01 -17.90 -0.44
C GLN A 72 5.48 -17.79 -0.61
N MET A 73 4.85 -18.74 -1.31
CA MET A 73 3.39 -18.80 -1.45
C MET A 73 2.70 -18.98 -0.10
N GLN A 74 3.23 -19.79 0.80
CA GLN A 74 2.69 -19.94 2.16
C GLN A 74 2.79 -18.64 2.95
N GLN A 75 3.93 -17.93 2.87
CA GLN A 75 4.11 -16.63 3.52
C GLN A 75 3.14 -15.58 2.97
N LEU A 76 3.01 -15.48 1.64
CA LEU A 76 2.07 -14.56 1.00
C LEU A 76 0.62 -14.90 1.35
N THR A 77 0.26 -16.18 1.37
CA THR A 77 -1.09 -16.64 1.78
C THR A 77 -1.36 -16.30 3.25
N ALA A 78 -0.37 -16.44 4.13
CA ALA A 78 -0.50 -16.09 5.54
C ALA A 78 -0.67 -14.57 5.72
N LEU A 79 0.08 -13.75 4.98
CA LEU A 79 -0.09 -12.30 4.96
C LEU A 79 -1.46 -11.91 4.42
N GLN A 80 -1.87 -12.46 3.28
CA GLN A 80 -3.19 -12.21 2.70
C GLN A 80 -4.30 -12.61 3.67
N ARG A 81 -4.16 -13.72 4.39
CA ARG A 81 -5.10 -14.09 5.46
C ARG A 81 -5.14 -13.04 6.56
N ARG A 82 -4.00 -12.54 7.06
CA ARG A 82 -3.98 -11.46 8.07
C ARG A 82 -4.69 -10.18 7.60
N TYR A 83 -4.54 -9.83 6.32
CA TYR A 83 -5.27 -8.73 5.70
C TYR A 83 -6.77 -9.03 5.55
N ALA A 84 -7.13 -10.24 5.12
CA ALA A 84 -8.53 -10.65 4.91
C ALA A 84 -9.30 -10.88 6.22
N THR A 85 -8.63 -11.33 7.29
CA THR A 85 -9.20 -11.45 8.64
C THR A 85 -9.13 -10.13 9.43
N GLY A 86 -8.84 -9.00 8.77
CA GLY A 86 -8.97 -7.67 9.37
C GLY A 86 -8.01 -7.38 10.53
N GLN A 87 -6.90 -8.09 10.68
CA GLN A 87 -5.93 -7.77 11.75
C GLN A 87 -5.10 -6.51 11.44
N ASN A 88 -5.11 -6.03 10.21
CA ASN A 88 -4.45 -4.78 9.77
C ASN A 88 -5.34 -3.88 8.90
N VAL A 89 -6.62 -4.21 8.77
CA VAL A 89 -7.63 -3.25 8.29
C VAL A 89 -8.37 -2.85 9.56
N PRO A 90 -8.41 -1.56 9.96
CA PRO A 90 -9.28 -1.18 11.08
C PRO A 90 -10.64 -1.79 10.78
N ALA A 91 -11.16 -2.58 11.74
CA ALA A 91 -12.47 -3.21 11.61
C ALA A 91 -13.41 -2.20 10.96
N ALA A 92 -14.10 -2.59 9.88
CA ALA A 92 -14.96 -1.70 9.11
C ALA A 92 -15.76 -0.85 10.11
N GLU A 93 -15.43 0.44 10.19
CA GLU A 93 -15.89 1.29 11.28
C GLU A 93 -17.41 1.19 11.33
N THR A 94 -17.94 0.75 12.46
CA THR A 94 -19.38 0.67 12.60
C THR A 94 -19.94 2.09 12.48
N PRO A 95 -21.15 2.29 11.96
CA PRO A 95 -21.75 3.62 11.89
C PRO A 95 -21.77 4.31 13.27
N GLU A 96 -21.85 3.53 14.35
CA GLU A 96 -21.72 3.97 15.74
C GLU A 96 -20.32 4.51 16.06
N ASP A 97 -19.25 3.81 15.64
CA ASP A 97 -17.86 4.28 15.82
C ASP A 97 -17.61 5.63 15.10
N VAL A 98 -18.22 5.81 13.93
CA VAL A 98 -18.11 7.04 13.14
C VAL A 98 -18.84 8.20 13.84
N GLU A 99 -20.00 7.94 14.43
CA GLU A 99 -20.78 8.94 15.17
C GLU A 99 -20.08 9.35 16.47
N GLU A 100 -19.49 8.40 17.19
CA GLU A 100 -18.68 8.69 18.38
C GLU A 100 -17.45 9.53 18.04
N LYS A 101 -16.73 9.19 16.95
CA LYS A 101 -15.59 10.00 16.47
C LYS A 101 -15.99 11.41 16.06
N LYS A 102 -17.16 11.59 15.42
CA LYS A 102 -17.70 12.92 15.10
C LYS A 102 -17.98 13.73 16.36
N ARG A 103 -18.59 13.11 17.37
CA ARG A 103 -18.88 13.76 18.65
C ARG A 103 -17.60 14.20 19.35
N ILE A 104 -16.59 13.33 19.42
CA ILE A 104 -15.28 13.65 20.02
C ILE A 104 -14.60 14.79 19.24
N PHE A 105 -14.69 14.77 17.91
CA PHE A 105 -14.15 15.83 17.07
C PHE A 105 -14.83 17.17 17.34
N GLU A 106 -16.16 17.22 17.37
CA GLU A 106 -16.91 18.44 17.68
C GLU A 106 -16.60 18.97 19.08
N GLU A 107 -16.52 18.11 20.09
CA GLU A 107 -16.11 18.50 21.45
C GLU A 107 -14.70 19.10 21.47
N THR A 108 -13.77 18.48 20.74
CA THR A 108 -12.38 18.95 20.64
C THR A 108 -12.32 20.31 19.94
N VAL A 109 -13.07 20.50 18.85
CA VAL A 109 -13.17 21.79 18.16
C VAL A 109 -13.72 22.85 19.10
N GLN A 110 -14.83 22.57 19.81
CA GLN A 110 -15.40 23.51 20.76
C GLN A 110 -14.43 23.87 21.89
N ARG A 111 -13.63 22.91 22.37
CA ARG A 111 -12.61 23.15 23.38
C ARG A 111 -11.49 24.05 22.84
N VAL A 112 -11.01 23.80 21.62
CA VAL A 112 -9.99 24.61 20.95
C VAL A 112 -10.54 26.01 20.67
N GLU A 113 -11.75 26.14 20.16
CA GLU A 113 -12.44 27.42 19.97
C GLU A 113 -12.57 28.19 21.28
N LYS A 114 -13.02 27.55 22.35
CA LYS A 114 -13.12 28.18 23.66
C LYS A 114 -11.77 28.59 24.22
N GLN A 115 -10.73 27.79 23.99
CA GLN A 115 -9.41 28.05 24.57
C GLN A 115 -8.61 29.11 23.79
N PHE A 116 -8.73 29.14 22.47
CA PHE A 116 -7.92 30.00 21.60
C PHE A 116 -8.71 31.14 20.94
N PHE A 117 -10.02 31.00 20.78
CA PHE A 117 -10.88 31.96 20.08
C PHE A 117 -11.88 32.70 21.00
N SER A 118 -11.98 32.34 22.28
CA SER A 118 -12.81 33.10 23.24
C SER A 118 -12.30 34.52 23.47
N TYR A 119 -10.99 34.74 23.32
CA TYR A 119 -10.39 36.06 23.38
C TYR A 119 -10.24 36.65 21.98
N ARG A 120 -11.32 37.23 21.45
CA ARG A 120 -11.20 38.23 20.39
C ARG A 120 -10.77 39.54 21.05
N ARG A 121 -9.55 40.02 20.76
CA ARG A 121 -9.19 41.40 21.13
C ARG A 121 -10.20 42.33 20.50
N GLU A 122 -10.82 43.18 21.31
CA GLU A 122 -11.69 44.25 20.81
C GLU A 122 -10.90 45.12 19.81
N ASN A 123 -11.60 45.76 18.86
CA ASN A 123 -10.99 46.66 17.89
C ASN A 123 -10.34 47.84 18.65
N ALA A 124 -9.06 47.73 18.97
CA ALA A 124 -8.31 48.72 19.76
C ALA A 124 -8.33 50.13 19.13
N CYS A 125 -8.43 50.21 17.80
CA CYS A 125 -8.51 51.47 17.06
C CYS A 125 -9.91 51.80 16.53
N GLY A 126 -10.96 51.16 17.09
CA GLY A 126 -12.33 51.32 16.63
C GLY A 126 -12.87 52.75 16.78
N ASP A 127 -12.41 53.52 17.77
CA ASP A 127 -12.88 54.90 17.96
C ASP A 127 -12.29 55.87 16.93
N ASN A 128 -11.01 55.70 16.58
CA ASN A 128 -10.36 56.44 15.49
C ASN A 128 -11.01 56.10 14.14
N GLU A 129 -11.41 54.85 13.93
CA GLU A 129 -12.13 54.43 12.72
C GLU A 129 -13.51 55.08 12.62
N LYS A 130 -14.27 55.15 13.72
CA LYS A 130 -15.56 55.88 13.77
C LYS A 130 -15.38 57.35 13.40
N GLU A 131 -14.35 58.00 13.92
CA GLU A 131 -14.09 59.42 13.64
C GLU A 131 -13.73 59.65 12.16
N ILE A 132 -12.92 58.77 11.58
CA ILE A 132 -12.60 58.80 10.14
C ILE A 132 -13.87 58.60 9.31
N VAL A 133 -14.68 57.59 9.63
CA VAL A 133 -15.93 57.30 8.92
C VAL A 133 -16.92 58.46 9.04
N GLU A 134 -17.04 59.06 10.22
CA GLU A 134 -17.88 60.23 10.44
C GLU A 134 -17.41 61.43 9.61
N CYS A 135 -16.10 61.67 9.53
CA CYS A 135 -15.53 62.71 8.69
C CYS A 135 -15.78 62.47 7.20
N LEU A 136 -15.63 61.22 6.72
CA LEU A 136 -15.89 60.85 5.33
C LEU A 136 -17.38 60.97 4.96
N ASN A 137 -18.26 60.62 5.89
CA ASN A 137 -19.72 60.77 5.73
C ASN A 137 -20.13 62.25 5.66
N LYS A 138 -19.47 63.12 6.44
CA LYS A 138 -19.65 64.57 6.39
C LYS A 138 -19.05 65.21 5.13
N ASN A 139 -17.95 64.66 4.62
CA ASN A 139 -17.18 65.19 3.48
C ASN A 139 -17.21 64.26 2.26
N LYS A 140 -18.41 63.92 1.77
CA LYS A 140 -18.58 63.05 0.60
C LYS A 140 -17.82 63.62 -0.61
N GLY A 141 -16.89 62.86 -1.16
CA GLY A 141 -16.05 63.26 -2.31
C GLY A 141 -14.84 64.16 -1.99
N LYS A 142 -14.63 64.55 -0.73
CA LYS A 142 -13.49 65.39 -0.29
C LYS A 142 -12.66 64.70 0.79
N VAL A 143 -12.10 63.54 0.46
CA VAL A 143 -11.32 62.67 1.37
C VAL A 143 -10.14 63.39 2.03
N LEU A 144 -9.53 64.37 1.35
CA LEU A 144 -8.39 65.13 1.86
C LEU A 144 -8.70 65.97 3.11
N ASN A 145 -9.97 66.34 3.32
CA ASN A 145 -10.39 67.06 4.53
C ASN A 145 -10.24 66.19 5.79
N CYS A 146 -10.25 64.87 5.66
CA CYS A 146 -10.10 63.92 6.75
C CYS A 146 -8.64 63.47 6.95
N LYS A 147 -7.69 64.02 6.18
CA LYS A 147 -6.26 63.65 6.23
C LYS A 147 -5.66 63.83 7.64
N ALA A 148 -6.13 64.81 8.40
CA ALA A 148 -5.66 65.08 9.75
C ALA A 148 -5.94 63.93 10.74
N LEU A 149 -6.92 63.07 10.46
CA LEU A 149 -7.31 61.93 11.31
C LEU A 149 -6.43 60.69 11.07
N LYS A 150 -5.76 60.62 9.91
CA LYS A 150 -4.87 59.51 9.56
C LYS A 150 -3.73 59.25 10.56
N PRO A 151 -2.93 60.25 10.99
CA PRO A 151 -1.80 59.99 11.89
C PRO A 151 -2.22 59.42 13.24
N ALA A 152 -3.36 59.84 13.80
CA ALA A 152 -3.87 59.28 15.05
C ALA A 152 -4.24 57.79 14.92
N TYR A 153 -4.86 57.43 13.79
CA TYR A 153 -5.17 56.04 13.48
C TYR A 153 -3.91 55.18 13.24
N ASP A 154 -2.95 55.69 12.48
CA ASP A 154 -1.69 55.00 12.20
C ASP A 154 -0.87 54.75 13.48
N THR A 155 -0.83 55.71 14.40
CA THR A 155 -0.18 55.56 15.72
C THR A 155 -0.87 54.49 16.55
N CYS A 156 -2.20 54.50 16.62
CA CYS A 156 -2.96 53.48 17.34
C CYS A 156 -2.67 52.07 16.82
N ILE A 157 -2.60 51.89 15.49
CA ILE A 157 -2.26 50.59 14.89
C ILE A 157 -0.84 50.17 15.27
N ALA A 158 0.12 51.10 15.21
CA ALA A 158 1.51 50.83 15.55
C ALA A 158 1.64 50.40 17.02
N ASP A 159 0.97 51.09 17.93
CA ASP A 159 0.99 50.78 19.37
C ASP A 159 0.34 49.43 19.67
N PHE A 160 -0.83 49.17 19.07
CA PHE A 160 -1.51 47.88 19.21
C PHE A 160 -0.66 46.73 18.67
N ARG A 161 -0.03 46.93 17.50
CA ARG A 161 0.88 45.93 16.92
C ARG A 161 2.06 45.67 17.85
N ASN A 162 2.65 46.71 18.44
CA ASN A 162 3.77 46.56 19.38
C ASN A 162 3.35 45.82 20.65
N GLN A 163 2.15 46.09 21.19
CA GLN A 163 1.60 45.37 22.34
C GLN A 163 1.37 43.89 22.03
N VAL A 164 0.77 43.56 20.89
CA VAL A 164 0.55 42.17 20.46
C VAL A 164 1.88 41.44 20.28
N LEU A 165 2.88 42.07 19.68
CA LEU A 165 4.21 41.47 19.49
C LEU A 165 4.99 41.33 20.80
N ALA A 166 4.74 42.18 21.80
CA ALA A 166 5.37 42.10 23.11
C ALA A 166 4.77 40.97 23.97
N GLU A 167 3.46 40.76 23.90
CA GLU A 167 2.77 39.66 24.61
C GLU A 167 3.00 38.28 23.95
N ALA A 168 3.44 38.23 22.70
CA ALA A 168 3.72 36.99 21.97
C ALA A 168 5.15 36.43 22.17
N LYS A 169 5.97 37.06 23.02
CA LYS A 169 7.30 36.60 23.43
C LYS A 169 7.25 35.96 24.81
#